data_AF-A0A8H3WM09-F1
#
_entry.id   AF-A0A8H3WM09-F1
#
_cell.length_a   1.000
_cell.length_b   1.000
_cell.length_c   1.000
_cell.angle_alpha   90.00
_cell.angle_beta   90.00
_cell.angle_gamma   90.00
#
_symmetry.space_group_name_H-M   'P 1'
#
loop_
_entity.id
_entity.type
_entity.pdbx_description
1 polymer ?
#
loop_
_entity_poly.entity_id
_entity_poly.type
_entity_poly.pdbx_seq_one_letter_code
_entity_poly.pdbx_strand_id
1 'polypeptide(L)'
;DIHIEYNGGPSSPRLLQSVSSHLTSKLFYVEAASRILFYNSPTKFRLSVKCRIPFGPALLDLLQKLLSNRAVITYNRSEDDTVHAPFVTPQALKMCKKTAFFSFEFATALRSPDSLIDIRIGGGNEVPDSISKCPYRLKDLIDDQRLESPFGTEDHRSVQVAKSKRTDMHTEIDVRLEELRRTLEQMT
;
A
#
# COMPACT_ATOMS: atom_id res chain seq x y z
N ASP A 1 -27.93 6.29 8.26
CA ASP A 1 -27.16 7.52 8.51
C ASP A 1 -26.58 7.53 9.91
N ILE A 2 -25.27 7.73 10.04
CA ILE A 2 -24.62 7.99 11.32
C ILE A 2 -24.32 9.50 11.33
N HIS A 3 -25.12 10.27 12.07
CA HIS A 3 -24.84 11.67 12.35
C HIS A 3 -23.85 11.75 13.52
N ILE A 4 -22.64 12.23 13.24
CA ILE A 4 -21.65 12.56 14.26
C ILE A 4 -21.82 14.05 14.57
N GLU A 5 -22.53 14.38 15.65
CA GLU A 5 -22.60 15.75 16.17
C GLU A 5 -21.40 16.03 17.08
N TYR A 6 -20.68 17.11 16.76
CA TYR A 6 -19.55 17.57 17.54
C TYR A 6 -20.03 18.59 18.58
N ASN A 7 -20.06 18.18 19.85
CA ASN A 7 -20.55 18.98 20.99
C ASN A 7 -19.54 20.05 21.49
N GLY A 8 -18.92 20.81 20.58
CA GLY A 8 -18.43 22.18 20.80
C GLY A 8 -17.52 22.52 22.00
N GLY A 9 -16.98 21.53 22.74
CA GLY A 9 -16.09 21.79 23.87
C GLY A 9 -14.69 22.27 23.42
N PRO A 10 -13.94 23.00 24.26
CA PRO A 10 -12.59 23.45 23.92
C PRO A 10 -11.69 22.25 23.65
N SER A 11 -11.46 21.97 22.37
CA SER A 11 -10.65 20.82 21.99
C SER A 11 -9.19 21.13 22.18
N SER A 12 -8.54 20.36 23.05
CA SER A 12 -7.09 20.38 23.18
C SER A 12 -6.48 20.05 21.81
N PRO A 13 -5.58 20.89 21.27
CA PRO A 13 -4.90 20.62 20.00
C PRO A 13 -4.22 19.24 19.97
N ARG A 14 -3.75 18.77 21.13
CA ARG A 14 -3.14 17.44 21.30
C ARG A 14 -4.13 16.29 21.09
N LEU A 15 -5.38 16.47 21.52
CA LEU A 15 -6.42 15.45 21.32
C LEU A 15 -6.80 15.36 19.84
N LEU A 16 -6.99 16.51 19.18
CA LEU A 16 -7.27 16.53 17.74
C LEU A 16 -6.14 15.91 16.93
N GLN A 17 -4.90 16.22 17.29
CA GLN A 17 -3.71 15.63 16.68
C GLN A 17 -3.68 14.11 16.87
N SER A 18 -3.83 13.62 18.10
CA SER A 18 -3.88 12.17 18.39
C SER A 18 -5.01 11.46 17.62
N VAL A 19 -6.22 12.03 17.58
CA VAL A 19 -7.34 11.46 16.81
C VAL A 19 -7.01 11.45 15.32
N SER A 20 -6.42 12.52 14.79
CA SER A 20 -6.02 12.58 13.37
C SER A 20 -4.93 11.58 13.00
N SER A 21 -3.93 11.38 13.86
CA SER A 21 -2.87 10.39 13.68
C SER A 21 -3.45 8.99 13.73
N HIS A 22 -4.36 8.74 14.67
CA HIS A 22 -5.08 7.48 14.77
C HIS A 22 -5.89 7.19 13.49
N LEU A 23 -6.75 8.12 13.05
CA LEU A 23 -7.55 7.97 11.83
C LEU A 23 -6.65 7.78 10.59
N THR A 24 -5.56 8.53 10.51
CA THR A 24 -4.58 8.42 9.42
C THR A 24 -3.94 7.03 9.39
N SER A 25 -3.52 6.50 10.54
CA SER A 25 -2.95 5.15 10.62
C SER A 25 -3.94 4.06 10.14
N LYS A 26 -5.24 4.24 10.41
CA LYS A 26 -6.29 3.30 10.00
C LYS A 26 -6.62 3.37 8.51
N LEU A 27 -6.11 4.35 7.76
CA LEU A 27 -6.18 4.33 6.30
C LEU A 27 -5.22 3.33 5.67
N PHE A 28 -4.23 2.85 6.43
CA PHE A 28 -3.24 1.90 5.97
C PHE A 28 -3.55 0.49 6.46
N TYR A 29 -3.16 -0.50 5.67
CA TYR A 29 -3.30 -1.93 5.99
C TYR A 29 -2.11 -2.70 5.46
N VAL A 30 -1.84 -3.85 6.07
CA VAL A 30 -0.78 -4.77 5.64
C VAL A 30 -1.33 -5.81 4.69
N GLU A 31 -0.56 -6.11 3.65
CA GLU A 31 -0.82 -7.17 2.68
C GLU A 31 0.40 -8.06 2.52
N ALA A 32 0.18 -9.37 2.53
CA ALA A 32 1.18 -10.39 2.30
C ALA A 32 1.37 -10.60 0.79
N ALA A 33 2.63 -10.63 0.34
CA ALA A 33 2.94 -10.77 -1.09
C ALA A 33 2.64 -12.17 -1.64
N SER A 34 2.68 -13.20 -0.80
CA SER A 34 2.46 -14.59 -1.19
C SER A 34 2.14 -15.48 0.00
N ARG A 35 1.76 -16.73 -0.27
CA ARG A 35 1.74 -17.79 0.74
C ARG A 35 3.17 -18.08 1.24
N ILE A 36 3.31 -18.38 2.54
CA ILE A 36 4.55 -18.90 3.12
C ILE A 36 4.44 -20.39 3.33
N LEU A 37 5.54 -21.09 3.05
CA LEU A 37 5.77 -22.44 3.53
C LEU A 37 7.00 -22.39 4.44
N PHE A 38 6.80 -22.70 5.73
CA PHE A 38 7.86 -22.72 6.72
C PHE A 38 8.68 -24.00 6.59
N TYR A 39 9.60 -24.03 5.64
CA TYR A 39 10.53 -25.15 5.48
C TYR A 39 11.76 -25.01 6.38
N ASN A 40 12.23 -23.77 6.58
CA ASN A 40 13.40 -23.43 7.41
C ASN A 40 13.10 -22.21 8.27
N SER A 41 13.49 -22.23 9.56
CA SER A 41 13.26 -21.13 10.49
C SER A 41 14.57 -20.40 10.82
N PRO A 42 14.62 -19.06 10.76
CA PRO A 42 13.55 -18.14 10.36
C PRO A 42 13.34 -18.07 8.83
N THR A 43 12.09 -17.94 8.40
CA THR A 43 11.71 -17.73 6.99
C THR A 43 11.59 -16.24 6.70
N LYS A 44 12.25 -15.76 5.63
CA LYS A 44 12.08 -14.38 5.15
C LYS A 44 10.75 -14.26 4.41
N PHE A 45 9.97 -13.26 4.79
CA PHE A 45 8.67 -12.97 4.23
C PHE A 45 8.54 -11.52 3.78
N ARG A 46 7.87 -11.31 2.65
CA ARG A 46 7.61 -9.97 2.11
C ARG A 46 6.20 -9.52 2.45
N LEU A 47 6.13 -8.36 3.07
CA LEU A 47 4.90 -7.66 3.41
C LEU A 47 4.90 -6.32 2.67
N SER A 48 3.71 -5.80 2.44
CA SER A 48 3.49 -4.46 1.92
C SER A 48 2.48 -3.72 2.76
N VAL A 49 2.72 -2.45 3.05
CA VAL A 49 1.70 -1.55 3.59
C VAL A 49 1.08 -0.78 2.43
N LYS A 50 -0.24 -0.88 2.29
CA LYS A 50 -1.03 -0.17 1.27
C LYS A 50 -1.98 0.83 1.91
N CYS A 51 -2.45 1.78 1.11
CA CYS A 51 -3.45 2.78 1.52
C CYS A 51 -4.82 2.42 0.96
N ARG A 52 -5.89 2.64 1.75
CA ARG A 52 -7.29 2.46 1.31
C ARG A 52 -7.78 3.57 0.39
N ILE A 53 -7.17 4.76 0.44
CA ILE A 53 -7.61 5.88 -0.39
C ILE A 53 -7.23 5.55 -1.85
N PRO A 54 -8.20 5.57 -2.79
CA PRO A 54 -7.91 5.36 -4.20
C PRO A 54 -7.03 6.48 -4.74
N PHE A 55 -6.35 6.22 -5.86
CA PHE A 55 -5.51 7.24 -6.47
C PHE A 55 -6.30 8.47 -6.87
N GLY A 56 -5.78 9.64 -6.49
CA GLY A 56 -6.40 10.93 -6.73
C GLY A 56 -5.77 12.00 -5.84
N PRO A 57 -6.30 13.23 -5.87
CA PRO A 57 -5.77 14.36 -5.09
C PRO A 57 -5.69 14.05 -3.59
N ALA A 58 -6.73 13.42 -3.03
CA ALA A 58 -6.78 13.07 -1.60
C ALA A 58 -5.63 12.16 -1.15
N LEU A 59 -5.28 11.14 -1.94
CA LEU A 59 -4.13 10.27 -1.63
C LEU A 59 -2.82 11.05 -1.74
N LEU A 60 -2.65 11.85 -2.80
CA LEU A 60 -1.43 12.61 -3.00
C LEU A 60 -1.20 13.65 -1.90
N ASP A 61 -2.26 14.34 -1.48
CA ASP A 61 -2.23 15.31 -0.39
C ASP A 61 -1.90 14.64 0.94
N LEU A 62 -2.49 13.46 1.21
CA LEU A 62 -2.16 12.67 2.39
C LEU A 62 -0.67 12.29 2.40
N LEU A 63 -0.16 11.72 1.30
CA LEU A 63 1.23 11.31 1.21
C LEU A 63 2.19 12.50 1.29
N GLN A 64 1.83 13.64 0.69
CA GLN A 64 2.63 14.86 0.78
C GLN A 64 2.68 15.38 2.22
N LYS A 65 1.56 15.35 2.96
CA LYS A 65 1.52 15.72 4.39
C LYS A 65 2.40 14.78 5.22
N LEU A 66 2.28 13.46 5.01
CA LEU A 66 3.13 12.47 5.70
C LEU A 66 4.62 12.68 5.40
N LEU A 67 4.97 13.01 4.16
CA LEU A 67 6.33 13.34 3.76
C LEU A 67 6.85 14.61 4.45
N SER A 68 6.07 15.69 4.42
CA SER A 68 6.41 16.97 5.06
C SER A 68 6.57 16.82 6.58
N ASN A 69 5.75 15.98 7.20
CA ASN A 69 5.80 15.68 8.63
C ASN A 69 6.87 14.62 8.99
N ARG A 70 7.65 14.14 8.02
CA ARG A 70 8.68 13.10 8.19
C ARG A 70 8.13 11.86 8.89
N ALA A 71 6.96 11.39 8.45
CA ALA A 71 6.33 10.21 9.02
C ALA A 71 7.28 8.99 8.97
N VAL A 72 7.32 8.25 10.08
CA VAL A 72 8.14 7.07 10.29
C VAL A 72 7.22 5.87 10.41
N ILE A 73 7.58 4.79 9.73
CA ILE A 73 6.99 3.47 9.92
C ILE A 73 7.91 2.65 10.82
N THR A 74 7.30 2.00 11.80
CA THR A 74 7.95 1.09 12.73
C THR A 74 7.39 -0.32 12.52
N TYR A 75 8.27 -1.30 12.35
CA TYR A 75 7.86 -2.70 12.19
C TYR A 75 8.95 -3.67 12.70
N ASN A 76 8.53 -4.88 13.03
CA ASN A 76 9.45 -5.95 13.44
C ASN A 76 10.07 -6.60 12.19
N ARG A 77 11.38 -6.40 11.96
CA ARG A 77 12.14 -7.11 10.93
C ARG A 77 12.45 -8.53 11.39
N SER A 78 12.64 -8.75 12.69
CA SER A 78 12.68 -10.07 13.34
C SER A 78 12.08 -9.94 14.74
N GLU A 79 12.02 -11.02 15.52
CA GLU A 79 11.52 -10.98 16.90
C GLU A 79 12.31 -10.02 17.80
N ASP A 80 13.61 -9.85 17.53
CA ASP A 80 14.51 -9.04 18.35
C ASP A 80 14.96 -7.75 17.64
N ASP A 81 14.53 -7.51 16.40
CA ASP A 81 14.94 -6.37 15.56
C ASP A 81 13.74 -5.54 15.11
N THR A 82 13.60 -4.36 15.71
CA THR A 82 12.60 -3.35 15.33
C THR A 82 13.25 -2.30 14.42
N VAL A 83 12.65 -2.10 13.26
CA VAL A 83 13.14 -1.13 12.27
C VAL A 83 12.26 0.10 12.27
N HIS A 84 12.92 1.27 12.28
CA HIS A 84 12.30 2.57 12.03
C HIS A 84 12.77 3.08 10.67
N ALA A 85 11.84 3.35 9.76
CA ALA A 85 12.15 3.83 8.42
C ALA A 85 11.24 5.01 8.03
N PRO A 86 11.70 5.92 7.16
CA PRO A 86 10.80 6.92 6.56
C PRO A 86 9.65 6.22 5.84
N PHE A 87 8.41 6.53 6.21
CA PHE A 87 7.24 5.85 5.66
C PHE A 87 6.94 6.31 4.23
N VAL A 88 7.02 7.62 3.98
CA VAL A 88 6.88 8.20 2.65
C VAL A 88 8.20 8.86 2.27
N THR A 89 8.74 8.47 1.12
CA THR A 89 9.92 9.08 0.51
C THR A 89 9.53 9.83 -0.77
N PRO A 90 10.34 10.78 -1.25
CA PRO A 90 10.11 11.43 -2.56
C PRO A 90 10.01 10.41 -3.70
N GLN A 91 10.78 9.33 -3.62
CA GLN A 91 10.71 8.22 -4.57
C GLN A 91 9.40 7.45 -4.47
N ALA A 92 8.92 7.14 -3.27
CA ALA A 92 7.62 6.48 -3.08
C ALA A 92 6.47 7.31 -3.64
N LEU A 93 6.49 8.63 -3.44
CA LEU A 93 5.50 9.54 -4.01
C LEU A 93 5.54 9.56 -5.54
N LYS A 94 6.76 9.59 -6.13
CA LYS A 94 6.95 9.49 -7.59
C LYS A 94 6.44 8.15 -8.14
N MET A 95 6.70 7.06 -7.42
CA MET A 95 6.21 5.73 -7.78
C MET A 95 4.69 5.65 -7.70
N CYS A 96 4.07 6.18 -6.63
CA CYS A 96 2.61 6.24 -6.50
C CYS A 96 1.94 6.97 -7.67
N LYS A 97 2.54 8.08 -8.15
CA LYS A 97 2.05 8.79 -9.34
C LYS A 97 2.16 7.95 -10.62
N LYS A 98 3.13 7.04 -10.70
CA LYS A 98 3.35 6.17 -11.85
C LYS A 98 2.48 4.90 -11.82
N THR A 99 2.32 4.30 -10.65
CA THR A 99 1.60 3.03 -10.46
C THR A 99 0.12 3.23 -10.15
N ALA A 100 -0.30 4.46 -9.83
CA ALA A 100 -1.64 4.80 -9.37
C ALA A 100 -2.05 4.06 -8.08
N PHE A 101 -1.10 3.75 -7.20
CA PHE A 101 -1.36 3.27 -5.82
C PHE A 101 -0.13 3.46 -4.94
N PHE A 102 -0.34 3.58 -3.63
CA PHE A 102 0.73 3.61 -2.63
C PHE A 102 1.02 2.21 -2.09
N SER A 103 2.30 1.83 -2.07
CA SER A 103 2.79 0.60 -1.46
C SER A 103 4.15 0.85 -0.81
N PHE A 104 4.30 0.44 0.44
CA PHE A 104 5.58 0.38 1.16
C PHE A 104 5.93 -1.10 1.38
N GLU A 105 6.92 -1.60 0.65
CA GLU A 105 7.35 -3.00 0.73
C GLU A 105 8.52 -3.17 1.70
N PHE A 106 8.47 -4.24 2.48
CA PHE A 106 9.55 -4.60 3.41
C PHE A 106 9.61 -6.12 3.62
N ALA A 107 10.74 -6.58 4.14
CA ALA A 107 10.95 -7.97 4.49
C ALA A 107 11.03 -8.13 6.01
N THR A 108 10.41 -9.18 6.53
CA THR A 108 10.48 -9.61 7.92
C THR A 108 10.88 -11.07 8.00
N ALA A 109 11.54 -11.48 9.08
CA ALA A 109 11.97 -12.83 9.35
C ALA A 109 11.02 -13.43 10.41
N LEU A 110 10.20 -14.39 9.99
CA LEU A 110 9.18 -15.01 10.81
C LEU A 110 9.61 -16.44 11.16
N ARG A 111 9.34 -16.88 12.40
CA ARG A 111 9.74 -18.21 12.87
C ARG A 111 8.64 -19.25 12.74
N SER A 112 7.38 -18.81 12.79
CA SER A 112 6.22 -19.69 12.75
C SER A 112 4.97 -18.94 12.24
N PRO A 113 3.88 -19.65 11.91
CA PRO A 113 2.58 -19.05 11.62
C PRO A 113 1.99 -18.20 12.76
N ASP A 114 2.46 -18.39 13.99
CA ASP A 114 2.05 -17.62 15.17
C ASP A 114 2.90 -16.34 15.38
N SER A 115 3.93 -16.11 14.57
CA SER A 115 4.74 -14.88 14.65
C SER A 115 3.87 -13.63 14.51
N LEU A 116 4.16 -12.63 15.34
CA LEU A 116 3.41 -11.37 15.43
C LEU A 116 3.94 -10.33 14.43
N ILE A 117 3.04 -9.75 13.66
CA ILE A 117 3.27 -8.64 12.75
C ILE A 117 2.66 -7.38 13.38
N ASP A 118 3.51 -6.56 13.99
CA ASP A 118 3.12 -5.24 14.48
C ASP A 118 3.73 -4.16 13.59
N ILE A 119 2.86 -3.28 13.07
CA ILE A 119 3.24 -2.20 12.17
C ILE A 119 2.55 -0.94 12.66
N ARG A 120 3.36 0.11 12.87
CA ARG A 120 2.91 1.38 13.40
C ARG A 120 3.43 2.54 12.55
N ILE A 121 2.63 3.61 12.47
CA ILE A 121 3.00 4.84 11.77
C ILE A 121 2.94 5.97 12.79
N GLY A 122 3.97 6.81 12.82
CA GLY A 122 4.01 8.02 13.64
C GLY A 122 4.74 9.16 12.93
N GLY A 123 4.72 10.36 13.51
CA GLY A 123 5.47 11.52 13.02
C GLY A 123 6.13 12.29 14.16
N GLY A 124 7.34 12.78 13.94
CA GLY A 124 8.06 13.61 14.92
C GLY A 124 8.19 12.96 16.31
N ASN A 125 7.66 13.62 17.34
CA ASN A 125 7.68 13.19 18.75
C ASN A 125 6.39 12.44 19.18
N GLU A 126 5.53 12.07 18.25
CA GLU A 126 4.26 11.40 18.57
C GLU A 126 4.45 9.91 18.87
N VAL A 127 3.57 9.36 19.70
CA VAL A 127 3.49 7.91 19.91
C VAL A 127 2.98 7.27 18.62
N PRO A 128 3.69 6.28 18.04
CA PRO A 128 3.23 5.63 16.81
C PRO A 128 1.91 4.90 17.01
N ASP A 129 0.97 5.11 16.09
CA ASP A 129 -0.32 4.42 16.05
C ASP A 129 -0.24 3.16 15.18
N SER A 130 -0.84 2.06 15.64
CA SER A 130 -0.92 0.83 14.86
C SER A 130 -1.81 1.01 13.63
N ILE A 131 -1.37 0.48 12.49
CA ILE A 131 -2.20 0.49 11.28
C ILE A 131 -3.45 -0.39 11.45
N SER A 132 -4.32 -0.40 10.44
CA SER A 132 -5.56 -1.18 10.52
C SER A 132 -5.30 -2.66 10.84
N LYS A 133 -6.07 -3.18 11.81
CA LYS A 133 -6.06 -4.58 12.27
C LYS A 133 -4.69 -5.08 12.79
N CYS A 134 -3.69 -4.20 12.95
CA CYS A 134 -2.45 -4.54 13.64
C CYS A 134 -2.59 -4.38 15.17
N PRO A 135 -1.90 -5.23 15.97
CA PRO A 135 -1.00 -6.30 15.53
C PRO A 135 -1.75 -7.53 14.99
N TYR A 136 -1.13 -8.23 14.03
CA TYR A 136 -1.64 -9.44 13.39
C TYR A 136 -0.81 -10.66 13.79
N ARG A 137 -1.42 -11.84 13.93
CA ARG A 137 -0.65 -13.07 13.74
C ARG A 137 -0.56 -13.37 12.25
N LEU A 138 0.56 -13.95 11.80
CA LEU A 138 0.72 -14.28 10.39
C LEU A 138 -0.40 -15.18 9.85
N LYS A 139 -0.80 -16.22 10.60
CA LYS A 139 -1.90 -17.11 10.20
C LYS A 139 -3.21 -16.34 9.95
N ASP A 140 -3.56 -15.43 10.85
CA ASP A 140 -4.78 -14.62 10.73
C ASP A 140 -4.71 -13.68 9.51
N LEU A 141 -3.51 -13.17 9.18
CA LEU A 141 -3.28 -12.36 7.98
C LEU A 141 -3.45 -13.17 6.69
N ILE A 142 -2.93 -14.40 6.67
CA ILE A 142 -3.04 -15.34 5.54
C ILE A 142 -4.51 -15.71 5.32
N ASP A 143 -5.24 -15.98 6.40
CA ASP A 143 -6.67 -16.33 6.38
C ASP A 143 -7.53 -15.15 5.90
N ASP A 144 -7.31 -13.95 6.47
CA ASP A 144 -8.02 -12.72 6.08
C ASP A 144 -7.88 -12.41 4.59
N GLN A 145 -6.72 -12.75 4.01
CA GLN A 145 -6.39 -12.51 2.59
C GLN A 145 -6.67 -13.72 1.70
N ARG A 146 -7.19 -14.81 2.28
CA ARG A 146 -7.53 -16.05 1.58
C ARG A 146 -6.35 -16.59 0.75
N LEU A 147 -5.13 -16.40 1.25
CA LEU A 147 -3.90 -16.84 0.58
C LEU A 147 -3.72 -18.37 0.62
N GLU A 148 -4.57 -19.08 1.36
CA GLU A 148 -4.62 -20.54 1.37
C GLU A 148 -5.34 -21.17 0.17
N SER A 149 -6.10 -20.37 -0.60
CA SER A 149 -6.88 -20.87 -1.73
C SER A 149 -5.96 -21.39 -2.85
N PRO A 150 -6.02 -22.69 -3.21
CA PRO A 150 -5.18 -23.26 -4.27
C PRO A 150 -5.51 -22.71 -5.67
N PHE A 151 -6.64 -22.02 -5.82
CA PHE A 151 -7.07 -21.39 -7.08
C PHE A 151 -6.75 -19.90 -7.17
N GLY A 152 -6.08 -19.35 -6.14
CA GLY A 152 -5.87 -17.91 -6.00
C GLY A 152 -7.18 -17.16 -5.77
N THR A 153 -7.10 -15.95 -5.25
CA THR A 153 -8.20 -14.98 -5.33
C THR A 153 -8.02 -14.14 -6.59
N GLU A 154 -9.12 -13.90 -7.32
CA GLU A 154 -9.12 -13.01 -8.49
C GLU A 154 -8.59 -11.61 -8.15
N ASP A 155 -8.77 -11.18 -6.89
CA ASP A 155 -8.34 -9.87 -6.38
C ASP A 155 -6.83 -9.78 -6.09
N HIS A 156 -6.13 -10.91 -5.96
CA HIS A 156 -4.66 -10.97 -5.80
C HIS A 156 -3.94 -11.28 -7.11
N ARG A 157 -4.63 -11.28 -8.26
CA ARG A 157 -3.98 -11.04 -9.54
C ARG A 157 -3.46 -9.61 -9.51
N SER A 158 -2.24 -9.50 -8.99
CA SER A 158 -1.32 -8.41 -9.27
C SER A 158 -1.58 -7.90 -10.69
N VAL A 159 -1.69 -6.59 -10.79
CA VAL A 159 -1.75 -5.80 -12.02
C VAL A 159 -0.49 -6.07 -12.84
N GLN A 160 -0.32 -7.29 -13.32
CA GLN A 160 0.73 -7.76 -14.22
C GLN A 160 0.15 -8.04 -15.61
N VAL A 161 -1.18 -7.95 -15.80
CA VAL A 161 -1.85 -8.08 -17.11
C VAL A 161 -1.97 -6.73 -17.85
N ALA A 162 -1.38 -5.64 -17.34
CA ALA A 162 -1.33 -4.35 -18.05
C ALA A 162 -0.09 -4.17 -18.95
N LYS A 163 0.69 -5.24 -19.22
CA LYS A 163 1.79 -5.21 -20.19
C LYS A 163 1.50 -5.90 -21.52
N SER A 164 0.32 -6.51 -21.70
CA SER A 164 -0.01 -7.22 -22.94
C SER A 164 -0.98 -6.47 -23.88
N LYS A 165 -1.45 -5.27 -23.52
CA LYS A 165 -2.43 -4.51 -24.34
C LYS A 165 -1.93 -3.16 -24.87
N ARG A 166 -0.72 -2.72 -24.51
CA ARG A 166 -0.16 -1.44 -25.00
C ARG A 166 0.60 -1.57 -26.32
N THR A 167 1.05 -2.77 -26.67
CA THR A 167 1.76 -3.01 -27.94
C THR A 167 0.79 -3.06 -29.12
N ASP A 168 -0.46 -3.49 -28.90
CA ASP A 168 -1.45 -3.69 -29.97
C ASP A 168 -2.03 -2.37 -30.53
N MET A 169 -2.16 -1.37 -29.66
CA MET A 169 -2.80 -0.10 -30.02
C MET A 169 -1.86 0.81 -30.84
N HIS A 170 -0.54 0.69 -30.66
CA HIS A 170 0.43 1.41 -31.50
C HIS A 170 0.52 0.82 -32.89
N THR A 171 0.49 -0.52 -33.01
CA THR A 171 0.43 -1.20 -34.31
C THR A 171 -0.86 -0.88 -35.07
N GLU A 172 -2.01 -0.79 -34.39
CA GLU A 172 -3.27 -0.44 -35.08
C GLU A 172 -3.28 1.01 -35.59
N ILE A 173 -2.69 1.95 -34.84
CA ILE A 173 -2.56 3.36 -35.28
C ILE A 173 -1.62 3.47 -36.48
N ASP A 174 -0.47 2.79 -36.44
CA ASP A 174 0.51 2.81 -37.54
C ASP A 174 -0.05 2.19 -38.83
N VAL A 175 -0.82 1.10 -38.71
CA VAL A 175 -1.52 0.48 -39.86
C VAL A 175 -2.55 1.44 -40.46
N ARG A 176 -3.37 2.10 -39.64
CA ARG A 176 -4.38 3.05 -40.15
C ARG A 176 -3.78 4.30 -40.77
N LEU A 177 -2.64 4.78 -40.27
CA LEU A 177 -1.92 5.92 -40.86
C LEU A 177 -1.36 5.57 -42.24
N GLU A 178 -0.87 4.35 -42.42
CA GLU A 178 -0.36 3.89 -43.72
C GLU A 178 -1.48 3.68 -44.75
N GLU A 179 -2.64 3.17 -44.32
CA GLU A 179 -3.84 3.06 -45.17
C GLU A 179 -4.35 4.44 -45.64
N LEU A 180 -4.40 5.42 -44.74
CA LEU A 180 -4.75 6.81 -45.07
C LEU A 180 -3.79 7.43 -46.09
N ARG A 181 -2.48 7.18 -45.94
CA ARG A 181 -1.46 7.68 -46.85
C ARG A 181 -1.62 7.13 -48.26
N ARG A 182 -1.84 5.81 -48.39
CA ARG A 182 -2.09 5.17 -49.69
C ARG A 182 -3.36 5.69 -50.37
N THR A 183 -4.40 5.96 -49.59
CA THR A 183 -5.67 6.46 -50.12
C THR A 183 -5.49 7.88 -50.69
N LEU A 184 -4.70 8.73 -50.02
CA LEU A 184 -4.39 10.08 -50.50
C LEU A 184 -3.53 10.07 -51.76
N GLU A 185 -2.55 9.17 -51.88
CA GLU A 185 -1.71 9.03 -53.07
C GLU A 185 -2.47 8.52 -54.30
N GLN A 186 -3.59 7.81 -54.12
CA GLN A 186 -4.46 7.36 -55.23
C GLN A 186 -5.45 8.43 -55.70
N MET A 187 -5.65 9.51 -54.92
CA MET A 187 -6.56 10.61 -55.24
C MET A 187 -5.87 11.80 -55.93
N THR A 188 -4.55 11.80 -56.01
CA THR A 188 -3.71 12.75 -56.77
C THR A 188 -3.23 12.15 -58.07
#